data_AF-A0A2H5WF55-F1
#
_entry.id   AF-A0A2H5WF55-F1
#
_cell.length_a   1.000
_cell.length_b   1.000
_cell.length_c   1.000
_cell.angle_alpha   90.00
_cell.angle_beta   90.00
_cell.angle_gamma   90.00
#
_symmetry.space_group_name_H-M   'P 1'
#
loop_
_entity.id
_entity.type
_entity.pdbx_description
1 polymer ?
#
loop_
_entity_poly.entity_id
_entity_poly.type
_entity_poly.pdbx_seq_one_letter_code
_entity_poly.pdbx_strand_id
1 'polypeptide(L)'
;MARPTALTFEGNVDRRGRNVEDPEARAAAALDRALEDLGVPVRGRPGSGDPPPGLRTLVSVAGRPLRSVLARMLRPSDNFMAEVLGKRLGVAAAGPPGTIAKGAAAIAAWARGNDVRIESYDASGLSYANRVTAEGLVRLLGEAETEPWGTALFRALPSGGQGTLRHRLRTVRVRAKTGTLSGISALSGWVFLERLETWAEFSILSRGMPKATASALEDRIVRILQNHAR
;
A
#
# COMPACT_ATOMS: atom_id res chain seq x y z
N MET A 1 -18.62 -11.78 10.29
CA MET A 1 -17.13 -11.66 10.13
C MET A 1 -16.76 -10.65 9.03
N ALA A 2 -15.83 -9.74 9.36
CA ALA A 2 -15.82 -8.32 9.00
C ALA A 2 -15.76 -7.94 7.50
N ARG A 3 -16.71 -7.09 7.09
CA ARG A 3 -16.48 -6.02 6.10
C ARG A 3 -15.41 -5.06 6.68
N PRO A 4 -14.56 -4.42 5.89
CA PRO A 4 -13.52 -3.53 6.39
C PRO A 4 -14.15 -2.26 6.97
N THR A 5 -14.56 -2.32 8.23
CA THR A 5 -15.37 -1.26 8.86
C THR A 5 -14.68 -0.71 10.11
N ALA A 6 -13.89 -1.53 10.83
CA ALA A 6 -12.99 -1.04 11.90
C ALA A 6 -11.48 -1.18 11.59
N LEU A 7 -11.11 -1.82 10.46
CA LEU A 7 -9.74 -2.20 10.08
C LEU A 7 -8.72 -1.05 9.96
N THR A 8 -9.05 0.19 10.31
CA THR A 8 -8.09 1.31 10.30
C THR A 8 -8.25 2.30 11.45
N PHE A 9 -9.12 2.04 12.43
CA PHE A 9 -9.33 2.98 13.53
C PHE A 9 -8.01 3.18 14.29
N GLU A 10 -7.43 4.38 14.14
CA GLU A 10 -6.10 4.72 14.63
C GLU A 10 -5.01 3.69 14.24
N GLY A 11 -5.12 3.10 13.05
CA GLY A 11 -4.17 2.10 12.55
C GLY A 11 -4.15 0.80 13.34
N ASN A 12 -5.18 0.54 14.15
CA ASN A 12 -5.27 -0.61 15.06
C ASN A 12 -4.10 -0.68 16.05
N VAL A 13 -3.56 0.47 16.46
CA VAL A 13 -2.48 0.56 17.45
C VAL A 13 -2.86 1.40 18.66
N ASP A 14 -2.40 1.03 19.85
CA ASP A 14 -2.53 1.82 21.08
C ASP A 14 -1.65 3.09 21.07
N ARG A 15 -1.77 3.91 22.12
CA ARG A 15 -0.97 5.14 22.26
C ARG A 15 0.55 4.89 22.30
N ARG A 16 0.98 3.64 22.48
CA ARG A 16 2.38 3.20 22.48
C ARG A 16 2.77 2.53 21.15
N GLY A 17 1.88 2.51 20.16
CA GLY A 17 2.12 1.89 18.85
C GLY A 17 1.97 0.37 18.82
N ARG A 18 1.40 -0.25 19.87
CA ARG A 18 1.21 -1.71 19.94
C ARG A 18 -0.12 -2.10 19.31
N ASN A 19 -0.13 -3.20 18.57
CA ASN A 19 -1.37 -3.72 17.97
C ASN A 19 -2.44 -3.98 19.04
N VAL A 20 -3.68 -3.64 18.70
CA VAL A 20 -4.86 -3.91 19.52
C VAL A 20 -5.40 -5.30 19.18
N GLU A 21 -5.78 -6.07 20.21
CA GLU A 21 -6.37 -7.41 20.03
C GLU A 21 -7.76 -7.35 19.38
N ASP A 22 -8.65 -6.47 19.85
CA ASP A 22 -9.99 -6.26 19.30
C ASP A 22 -10.18 -4.81 18.81
N PRO A 23 -9.79 -4.51 17.55
CA PRO A 23 -9.91 -3.18 16.99
C PRO A 23 -11.37 -2.75 16.78
N GLU A 24 -12.28 -3.68 16.53
CA GLU A 24 -13.72 -3.41 16.43
C GLU A 24 -14.30 -2.94 17.76
N ALA A 25 -14.03 -3.66 18.87
CA ALA A 25 -14.49 -3.25 20.20
C ALA A 25 -13.87 -1.93 20.64
N ARG A 26 -12.60 -1.66 20.28
CA ARG A 26 -11.99 -0.36 20.54
C ARG A 26 -12.69 0.76 19.78
N ALA A 27 -13.03 0.56 18.52
CA ALA A 27 -13.76 1.55 17.73
C ALA A 27 -15.17 1.79 18.31
N ALA A 28 -15.86 0.74 18.73
CA ALA A 28 -17.14 0.85 19.42
C ALA A 28 -17.02 1.66 20.72
N ALA A 29 -16.03 1.36 21.57
CA ALA A 29 -15.79 2.10 22.80
C ALA A 29 -15.41 3.58 22.57
N ALA A 30 -14.75 3.89 21.45
CA ALA A 30 -14.46 5.27 21.08
C ALA A 30 -15.72 6.03 20.63
N LEU A 31 -16.62 5.36 19.90
CA LEU A 31 -17.91 5.91 19.51
C LEU A 31 -18.81 6.16 20.72
N ASP A 32 -18.88 5.20 21.65
CA ASP A 32 -19.67 5.33 22.88
C ASP A 32 -19.25 6.56 23.68
N ARG A 33 -17.94 6.73 23.93
CA ARG A 33 -17.42 7.93 24.60
C ARG A 33 -17.79 9.22 23.87
N ALA A 34 -17.66 9.25 22.55
CA ALA A 34 -18.00 10.43 21.76
C ALA A 34 -19.50 10.79 21.82
N LEU A 35 -20.37 9.79 21.95
CA LEU A 35 -21.82 10.00 22.14
C LEU A 35 -22.13 10.51 23.55
N GLU A 36 -21.48 9.94 24.57
CA GLU A 36 -21.64 10.35 25.97
C GLU A 36 -21.15 11.77 26.21
N ASP A 37 -20.02 12.16 25.60
CA ASP A 37 -19.50 13.54 25.64
C ASP A 37 -20.49 14.55 25.02
N LEU A 38 -21.38 14.10 24.12
CA LEU A 38 -22.46 14.88 23.51
C LEU A 38 -23.79 14.80 24.30
N GLY A 39 -23.79 14.13 25.46
CA GLY A 39 -24.99 13.96 26.29
C GLY A 39 -25.94 12.85 25.83
N VAL A 40 -25.52 11.97 24.91
CA VAL A 40 -26.32 10.82 24.47
C VAL A 40 -25.95 9.60 25.33
N PRO A 41 -26.80 9.13 26.25
CA PRO A 41 -26.47 8.02 27.14
C PRO A 41 -26.45 6.69 26.38
N VAL A 42 -25.33 5.96 26.47
CA VAL A 42 -25.19 4.61 25.92
C VAL A 42 -25.30 3.60 27.06
N ARG A 43 -26.37 2.79 27.06
CA ARG A 43 -26.66 1.83 28.15
C ARG A 43 -26.02 0.45 27.94
N GLY A 44 -25.69 0.11 26.70
CA GLY A 44 -25.02 -1.14 26.34
C GLY A 44 -23.52 -1.06 26.57
N ARG A 45 -22.85 -2.21 26.62
CA ARG A 45 -21.38 -2.25 26.57
C ARG A 45 -20.91 -2.21 25.12
N PRO A 46 -19.81 -1.51 24.80
CA PRO A 46 -19.21 -1.57 23.48
C PRO A 46 -18.77 -2.99 23.14
N GLY A 47 -18.95 -3.39 21.90
CA GLY A 47 -18.58 -4.72 21.43
C GLY A 47 -18.57 -4.83 19.91
N SER A 48 -18.21 -6.01 19.42
CA SER A 48 -18.14 -6.34 18.00
C SER A 48 -19.05 -7.52 17.68
N GLY A 49 -19.65 -7.52 16.49
CA GLY A 49 -20.59 -8.56 16.07
C GLY A 49 -21.20 -8.28 14.71
N ASP A 50 -21.92 -9.26 14.18
CA ASP A 50 -22.74 -9.03 12.99
C ASP A 50 -23.96 -8.16 13.37
N PRO A 51 -24.29 -7.13 12.58
CA PRO A 51 -25.40 -6.25 12.91
C PRO A 51 -26.73 -7.02 12.87
N PRO A 52 -27.65 -6.80 13.83
CA PRO A 52 -28.98 -7.39 13.77
C PRO A 52 -29.76 -6.95 12.51
N PRO A 53 -30.74 -7.74 12.05
CA PRO A 53 -31.60 -7.35 10.94
C PRO A 53 -32.47 -6.15 11.31
N GLY A 54 -32.93 -5.40 10.30
CA GLY A 54 -33.90 -4.31 10.49
C GLY A 54 -33.32 -3.00 11.02
N LEU A 55 -32.00 -2.85 11.09
CA LEU A 55 -31.38 -1.58 11.47
C LEU A 55 -31.66 -0.49 10.43
N ARG A 56 -32.04 0.71 10.89
CA ARG A 56 -32.12 1.92 10.07
C ARG A 56 -30.78 2.64 10.09
N THR A 57 -30.19 2.87 8.91
CA THR A 57 -29.00 3.71 8.78
C THR A 57 -29.33 5.15 9.20
N LEU A 58 -28.66 5.64 10.24
CA LEU A 58 -28.81 7.03 10.69
C LEU A 58 -27.85 7.98 9.98
N VAL A 59 -26.60 7.53 9.81
CA VAL A 59 -25.52 8.32 9.19
C VAL A 59 -24.59 7.40 8.42
N SER A 60 -23.97 7.92 7.37
CA SER A 60 -22.90 7.26 6.64
C SER A 60 -21.72 8.23 6.50
N VAL A 61 -20.53 7.75 6.82
CA VAL A 61 -19.30 8.54 6.71
C VAL A 61 -18.51 8.02 5.52
N ALA A 62 -18.30 8.88 4.52
CA ALA A 62 -17.45 8.56 3.39
C ALA A 62 -15.98 8.61 3.79
N GLY A 63 -15.22 7.60 3.38
CA GLY A 63 -13.76 7.60 3.53
C GLY A 63 -13.09 8.64 2.63
N ARG A 64 -11.79 8.90 2.88
CA ARG A 64 -10.99 9.73 1.98
C ARG A 64 -10.92 9.08 0.59
N PRO A 65 -10.80 9.87 -0.49
CA PRO A 65 -10.65 9.32 -1.83
C PRO A 65 -9.45 8.37 -1.92
N LEU A 66 -9.57 7.31 -2.74
CA LEU A 66 -8.55 6.25 -2.85
C LEU A 66 -7.15 6.81 -3.13
N ARG A 67 -7.02 7.82 -4.00
CA ARG A 67 -5.74 8.52 -4.27
C ARG A 67 -5.03 9.02 -3.01
N SER A 68 -5.78 9.52 -2.02
CA SER A 68 -5.22 10.02 -0.75
C SER A 68 -4.81 8.87 0.15
N VAL A 69 -5.56 7.77 0.12
CA VAL A 69 -5.20 6.53 0.84
C VAL A 69 -3.93 5.92 0.26
N LEU A 70 -3.82 5.84 -1.08
CA LEU A 70 -2.62 5.35 -1.77
C LEU A 70 -1.38 6.18 -1.43
N ALA A 71 -1.46 7.51 -1.44
CA ALA A 71 -0.33 8.35 -1.05
C ALA A 71 0.10 8.13 0.40
N ARG A 72 -0.87 7.97 1.33
CA ARG A 72 -0.58 7.66 2.73
C ARG A 72 0.07 6.29 2.89
N MET A 73 -0.23 5.33 2.01
CA MET A 73 0.33 3.98 2.04
C MET A 73 1.72 3.92 1.41
N LEU A 74 1.85 4.42 0.19
CA LEU A 74 3.04 4.23 -0.65
C LEU A 74 4.25 5.02 -0.16
N ARG A 75 4.03 6.23 0.38
CA ARG A 75 5.12 7.13 0.81
C ARG A 75 5.89 6.61 2.03
N PRO A 76 5.23 6.24 3.15
CA PRO A 76 5.91 5.64 4.29
C PRO A 76 6.11 4.12 4.16
N SER A 77 5.54 3.47 3.14
CA SER A 77 5.50 2.01 3.00
C SER A 77 4.71 1.33 4.12
N ASP A 78 3.46 1.75 4.30
CA ASP A 78 2.57 1.22 5.33
C ASP A 78 2.01 -0.15 4.95
N ASN A 79 2.57 -1.20 5.54
CA ASN A 79 2.18 -2.59 5.28
C ASN A 79 0.76 -2.89 5.74
N PHE A 80 0.33 -2.31 6.87
CA PHE A 80 -1.00 -2.53 7.41
C PHE A 80 -2.07 -2.05 6.43
N MET A 81 -1.90 -0.84 5.89
CA MET A 81 -2.79 -0.34 4.85
C MET A 81 -2.76 -1.15 3.56
N ALA A 82 -1.58 -1.65 3.15
CA ALA A 82 -1.48 -2.52 1.99
C ALA A 82 -2.34 -3.78 2.19
N GLU A 83 -2.28 -4.42 3.36
CA GLU A 83 -3.12 -5.58 3.66
C GLU A 83 -4.61 -5.25 3.75
N VAL A 84 -4.99 -4.10 4.31
CA VAL A 84 -6.39 -3.67 4.35
C VAL A 84 -6.94 -3.44 2.94
N LEU A 85 -6.18 -2.77 2.07
CA LEU A 85 -6.56 -2.58 0.67
C LEU A 85 -6.57 -3.91 -0.09
N GLY A 86 -5.60 -4.80 0.16
CA GLY A 86 -5.55 -6.15 -0.41
C GLY A 86 -6.78 -6.98 -0.04
N LYS A 87 -7.19 -6.98 1.23
CA LYS A 87 -8.44 -7.63 1.67
C LYS A 87 -9.66 -7.03 0.98
N ARG A 88 -9.71 -5.70 0.80
CA ARG A 88 -10.80 -5.03 0.08
C ARG A 88 -10.85 -5.44 -1.38
N LEU A 89 -9.69 -5.56 -2.04
CA LEU A 89 -9.58 -6.08 -3.40
C LEU A 89 -10.07 -7.54 -3.46
N GLY A 90 -9.69 -8.37 -2.50
CA GLY A 90 -10.18 -9.75 -2.39
C GLY A 90 -11.70 -9.85 -2.23
N VAL A 91 -12.33 -8.93 -1.49
CA VAL A 91 -13.81 -8.85 -1.41
C VAL A 91 -14.42 -8.45 -2.75
N ALA A 92 -13.81 -7.49 -3.46
CA ALA A 92 -14.32 -7.05 -4.76
C ALA A 92 -14.23 -8.16 -5.81
N ALA A 93 -13.16 -8.97 -5.78
CA ALA A 93 -12.93 -10.04 -6.74
C ALA A 93 -13.70 -11.34 -6.42
N ALA A 94 -13.82 -11.70 -5.13
CA ALA A 94 -14.29 -13.03 -4.71
C ALA A 94 -15.26 -13.02 -3.51
N GLY A 95 -15.91 -11.87 -3.26
CA GLY A 95 -16.91 -11.71 -2.20
C GLY A 95 -16.33 -11.76 -0.77
N PRO A 96 -17.17 -11.46 0.25
CA PRO A 96 -16.76 -11.53 1.65
C PRO A 96 -16.54 -12.99 2.12
N PRO A 97 -15.76 -13.21 3.20
CA PRO A 97 -14.94 -12.24 3.90
C PRO A 97 -13.69 -11.86 3.08
N GLY A 98 -13.10 -10.70 3.39
CA GLY A 98 -11.83 -10.26 2.81
C GLY A 98 -10.65 -10.91 3.52
N THR A 99 -9.86 -11.69 2.80
CA THR A 99 -8.69 -12.40 3.34
C THR A 99 -7.42 -11.96 2.62
N ILE A 100 -6.26 -12.13 3.26
CA ILE A 100 -4.94 -11.87 2.64
C ILE A 100 -4.81 -12.71 1.37
N ALA A 101 -5.14 -14.00 1.44
CA ALA A 101 -5.08 -14.92 0.30
C ALA A 101 -5.97 -14.47 -0.88
N LYS A 102 -7.20 -13.99 -0.63
CA LYS A 102 -8.05 -13.45 -1.71
C LYS A 102 -7.47 -12.18 -2.33
N GLY A 103 -6.89 -11.30 -1.51
CA GLY A 103 -6.20 -10.11 -1.99
C GLY A 103 -5.00 -10.46 -2.88
N ALA A 104 -4.14 -11.34 -2.39
CA ALA A 104 -2.96 -11.82 -3.11
C ALA A 104 -3.32 -12.52 -4.44
N ALA A 105 -4.36 -13.37 -4.42
CA ALA A 105 -4.89 -14.01 -5.63
C ALA A 105 -5.42 -12.98 -6.64
N ALA A 106 -6.09 -11.92 -6.18
CA ALA A 106 -6.58 -10.85 -7.06
C ALA A 106 -5.42 -10.04 -7.68
N ILE A 107 -4.35 -9.76 -6.93
CA ILE A 107 -3.14 -9.11 -7.46
C ILE A 107 -2.47 -10.00 -8.52
N ALA A 108 -2.31 -11.30 -8.24
CA ALA A 108 -1.73 -12.24 -9.19
C ALA A 108 -2.59 -12.42 -10.45
N ALA A 109 -3.92 -12.41 -10.32
CA ALA A 109 -4.84 -12.45 -11.45
C ALA A 109 -4.75 -11.19 -12.32
N TRP A 110 -4.68 -10.00 -11.70
CA TRP A 110 -4.51 -8.74 -12.42
C TRP A 110 -3.18 -8.70 -13.17
N ALA A 111 -2.07 -9.10 -12.53
CA ALA A 111 -0.77 -9.16 -13.19
C ALA A 111 -0.80 -10.12 -14.39
N ARG A 112 -1.42 -11.29 -14.24
CA ARG A 112 -1.55 -12.28 -15.32
C ARG A 112 -2.37 -11.76 -16.50
N GLY A 113 -3.43 -10.98 -16.23
CA GLY A 113 -4.22 -10.32 -17.28
C GLY A 113 -3.43 -9.31 -18.10
N ASN A 114 -2.28 -8.86 -17.59
CA ASN A 114 -1.31 -7.99 -18.25
C ASN A 114 -0.05 -8.77 -18.68
N ASP A 115 -0.17 -10.09 -18.90
CA ASP A 115 0.89 -11.03 -19.26
C ASP A 115 2.11 -11.07 -18.32
N VAL A 116 1.95 -10.64 -17.06
CA VAL A 116 3.01 -10.72 -16.05
C VAL A 116 2.71 -11.85 -15.07
N ARG A 117 3.60 -12.84 -14.99
CA ARG A 117 3.51 -13.92 -14.01
C ARG A 117 4.18 -13.51 -12.71
N ILE A 118 3.43 -13.57 -11.62
CA ILE A 118 3.93 -13.32 -10.25
C ILE A 118 3.45 -14.40 -9.30
N GLU A 119 4.19 -14.56 -8.19
CA GLU A 119 3.70 -15.23 -6.99
C GLU A 119 3.41 -14.15 -5.95
N SER A 120 2.14 -14.03 -5.54
CA SER A 120 1.71 -13.11 -4.48
C SER A 120 1.08 -13.90 -3.36
N TYR A 121 1.56 -13.67 -2.14
CA TYR A 121 1.09 -14.27 -0.89
C TYR A 121 0.51 -13.24 0.07
N ASP A 122 0.82 -11.96 -0.16
CA ASP A 122 0.31 -10.82 0.58
C ASP A 122 0.33 -9.56 -0.30
N ALA A 123 -0.26 -8.46 0.18
CA ALA A 123 -0.33 -7.20 -0.54
C ALA A 123 0.79 -6.22 -0.15
N SER A 124 1.40 -6.42 1.02
CA SER A 124 2.44 -5.56 1.58
C SER A 124 3.85 -5.87 1.08
N GLY A 125 4.11 -7.09 0.60
CA GLY A 125 5.44 -7.55 0.23
C GLY A 125 6.27 -8.09 1.41
N LEU A 126 5.65 -8.38 2.55
CA LEU A 126 6.34 -8.93 3.73
C LEU A 126 6.70 -10.41 3.58
N SER A 127 5.94 -11.14 2.78
CA SER A 127 6.18 -12.55 2.50
C SER A 127 7.43 -12.72 1.64
N TYR A 128 8.40 -13.44 2.19
CA TYR A 128 9.58 -13.91 1.45
C TYR A 128 9.23 -14.91 0.35
N ALA A 129 7.98 -15.38 0.26
CA ALA A 129 7.51 -16.23 -0.81
C ALA A 129 7.04 -15.44 -2.05
N ASN A 130 6.85 -14.11 -1.94
CA ASN A 130 6.49 -13.30 -3.10
C ASN A 130 7.58 -13.37 -4.20
N ARG A 131 7.18 -13.51 -5.47
CA ARG A 131 8.08 -13.54 -6.63
C ARG A 131 7.55 -12.63 -7.72
N VAL A 132 8.44 -11.81 -8.27
CA VAL A 132 8.20 -11.00 -9.46
C VAL A 132 9.55 -10.73 -10.13
N THR A 133 9.58 -10.63 -11.46
CA THR A 133 10.78 -10.25 -12.20
C THR A 133 10.89 -8.74 -12.33
N ALA A 134 12.10 -8.22 -12.54
CA ALA A 134 12.29 -6.78 -12.78
C ALA A 134 11.54 -6.32 -14.03
N GLU A 135 11.62 -7.10 -15.11
CA GLU A 135 10.87 -6.90 -16.36
C GLU A 135 9.35 -6.90 -16.12
N GLY A 136 8.84 -7.82 -15.30
CA GLY A 136 7.44 -7.88 -14.94
C GLY A 136 6.97 -6.59 -14.24
N LEU A 137 7.76 -6.06 -13.31
CA LEU A 137 7.43 -4.78 -12.67
C LEU A 137 7.49 -3.60 -13.64
N VAL A 138 8.48 -3.56 -14.53
CA VAL A 138 8.58 -2.53 -15.58
C VAL A 138 7.34 -2.57 -16.48
N ARG A 139 6.92 -3.76 -16.91
CA ARG A 139 5.70 -3.93 -17.70
C ARG A 139 4.46 -3.42 -16.96
N LEU A 140 4.24 -3.85 -15.71
CA LEU A 140 3.08 -3.40 -14.93
C LEU A 140 3.07 -1.89 -14.66
N LEU A 141 4.25 -1.25 -14.56
CA LEU A 141 4.35 0.20 -14.49
C LEU A 141 3.93 0.85 -15.82
N GLY A 142 4.36 0.30 -16.96
CA GLY A 142 3.93 0.76 -18.28
C GLY A 142 2.44 0.61 -18.51
N GLU A 143 1.83 -0.51 -18.10
CA GLU A 143 0.37 -0.69 -18.15
C GLU A 143 -0.35 0.41 -17.35
N ALA A 144 0.17 0.79 -16.18
CA ALA A 144 -0.40 1.85 -15.38
C ALA A 144 -0.38 3.21 -16.10
N GLU A 145 0.58 3.48 -17.00
CA GLU A 145 0.62 4.74 -17.76
C GLU A 145 -0.55 4.87 -18.74
N THR A 146 -1.05 3.75 -19.25
CA THR A 146 -2.17 3.70 -20.20
C THR A 146 -3.53 3.88 -19.53
N GLU A 147 -3.57 3.80 -18.21
CA GLU A 147 -4.79 3.73 -17.43
C GLU A 147 -5.18 5.09 -16.82
N PRO A 148 -6.49 5.42 -16.72
CA PRO A 148 -6.94 6.70 -16.15
C PRO A 148 -6.46 6.95 -14.71
N TRP A 149 -6.18 5.89 -13.95
CA TRP A 149 -5.69 5.96 -12.57
C TRP A 149 -4.15 6.07 -12.48
N GLY A 150 -3.42 5.90 -13.58
CA GLY A 150 -1.95 5.93 -13.63
C GLY A 150 -1.34 7.19 -13.06
N THR A 151 -1.86 8.35 -13.44
CA THR A 151 -1.41 9.65 -12.92
C THR A 151 -1.56 9.73 -11.40
N ALA A 152 -2.59 9.11 -10.82
CA ALA A 152 -2.78 9.09 -9.37
C ALA A 152 -1.74 8.19 -8.68
N LEU A 153 -1.41 7.04 -9.26
CA LEU A 153 -0.35 6.15 -8.77
C LEU A 153 1.01 6.85 -8.82
N PHE A 154 1.36 7.43 -9.97
CA PHE A 154 2.61 8.17 -10.19
C PHE A 154 2.82 9.25 -9.12
N ARG A 155 1.78 10.05 -8.83
CA ARG A 155 1.83 11.13 -7.82
C ARG A 155 1.83 10.61 -6.37
N ALA A 156 1.30 9.41 -6.15
CA ALA A 156 1.26 8.79 -4.83
C ALA A 156 2.63 8.25 -4.41
N LEU A 157 3.44 7.77 -5.35
CA LEU A 157 4.82 7.32 -5.09
C LEU A 157 5.70 8.46 -4.54
N PRO A 158 6.62 8.15 -3.60
CA PRO A 158 7.54 9.14 -3.08
C PRO A 158 8.52 9.59 -4.16
N SER A 159 8.81 10.88 -4.18
CA SER A 159 9.92 11.42 -4.95
C SER A 159 11.24 11.35 -4.16
N GLY A 160 12.35 11.66 -4.83
CA GLY A 160 13.63 11.87 -4.16
C GLY A 160 13.50 12.85 -3.00
N GLY A 161 14.09 12.54 -1.85
CA GLY A 161 13.93 13.35 -0.64
C GLY A 161 12.57 13.24 0.06
N GLN A 162 11.70 12.31 -0.34
CA GLN A 162 10.37 12.14 0.24
C GLN A 162 10.13 10.71 0.77
N GLY A 163 9.32 10.55 1.82
CA GLY A 163 8.90 9.21 2.29
C GLY A 163 10.09 8.30 2.65
N THR A 164 10.07 7.06 2.16
CA THR A 164 11.21 6.13 2.32
C THR A 164 12.48 6.58 1.57
N LEU A 165 12.37 7.52 0.63
CA LEU A 165 13.49 8.18 -0.05
C LEU A 165 13.91 9.50 0.62
N ARG A 166 13.47 9.80 1.85
CA ARG A 166 13.75 11.10 2.53
C ARG A 166 15.21 11.53 2.55
N HIS A 167 16.16 10.59 2.57
CA HIS A 167 17.61 10.86 2.55
C HIS A 167 18.29 10.40 1.26
N ARG A 168 17.53 9.98 0.24
CA ARG A 168 18.00 9.40 -1.01
C ARG A 168 17.56 10.25 -2.18
N LEU A 169 18.35 10.28 -3.26
CA LEU A 169 17.93 10.79 -4.56
C LEU A 169 17.34 12.23 -4.58
N ARG A 170 17.69 13.11 -3.65
CA ARG A 170 17.08 14.46 -3.49
C ARG A 170 17.12 15.34 -4.74
N THR A 171 18.14 15.17 -5.58
CA THR A 171 18.36 15.95 -6.81
C THR A 171 17.92 15.19 -8.06
N VAL A 172 17.23 14.06 -7.91
CA VAL A 172 16.82 13.20 -9.01
C VAL A 172 15.31 13.33 -9.19
N ARG A 173 14.88 13.54 -10.43
CA ARG A 173 13.47 13.49 -10.82
C ARG A 173 13.03 12.04 -10.88
N VAL A 174 12.62 11.50 -9.73
CA VAL A 174 12.20 10.11 -9.56
C VAL A 174 10.85 10.04 -8.83
N ARG A 175 10.07 9.00 -9.12
CA ARG A 175 8.88 8.55 -8.40
C ARG A 175 8.99 7.04 -8.21
N ALA A 176 9.39 6.56 -7.03
CA ALA A 176 9.73 5.15 -6.87
C ALA A 176 9.31 4.57 -5.53
N LYS A 177 8.94 3.29 -5.52
CA LYS A 177 8.67 2.53 -4.31
C LYS A 177 9.91 1.77 -3.89
N THR A 178 10.27 1.90 -2.61
CA THR A 178 11.32 1.07 -1.98
C THR A 178 10.74 -0.24 -1.48
N GLY A 179 11.51 -1.32 -1.53
CA GLY A 179 11.28 -2.59 -0.83
C GLY A 179 12.49 -2.95 0.03
N THR A 180 12.27 -3.46 1.24
CA THR A 180 13.37 -3.91 2.10
C THR A 180 12.90 -5.03 3.00
N LEU A 181 13.60 -6.17 2.94
CA LEU A 181 13.55 -7.25 3.92
C LEU A 181 14.98 -7.61 4.32
N SER A 182 15.16 -8.55 5.25
CA SER A 182 16.50 -9.03 5.58
C SER A 182 17.13 -9.68 4.36
N GLY A 183 18.27 -9.13 3.91
CA GLY A 183 18.98 -9.58 2.72
C GLY A 183 18.26 -9.33 1.38
N ILE A 184 17.22 -8.48 1.35
CA ILE A 184 16.50 -8.11 0.12
C ILE A 184 16.35 -6.58 0.07
N SER A 185 16.64 -5.99 -1.08
CA SER A 185 16.39 -4.57 -1.35
C SER A 185 15.86 -4.39 -2.77
N ALA A 186 14.91 -3.47 -2.92
CA ALA A 186 14.30 -3.17 -4.21
C ALA A 186 13.99 -1.67 -4.34
N LEU A 187 14.07 -1.19 -5.57
CA LEU A 187 13.60 0.14 -5.96
C LEU A 187 13.01 0.07 -7.37
N SER A 188 11.73 0.40 -7.49
CA SER A 188 11.02 0.35 -8.77
C SER A 188 10.10 1.55 -8.92
N GLY A 189 9.93 2.06 -10.13
CA GLY A 189 9.06 3.19 -10.43
C GLY A 189 9.48 3.91 -11.70
N TRP A 190 9.34 5.23 -11.70
CA TRP A 190 9.68 6.09 -12.83
C TRP A 190 10.84 7.03 -12.52
N VAL A 191 11.70 7.24 -13.50
CA VAL A 191 12.78 8.23 -13.47
C VAL A 191 12.73 9.08 -14.73
N PHE A 192 12.93 10.39 -14.60
CA PHE A 192 13.03 11.26 -15.76
C PHE A 192 14.41 11.10 -16.40
N LEU A 193 14.46 10.92 -17.71
CA LEU A 193 15.67 10.79 -18.51
C LEU A 193 16.00 12.15 -19.12
N GLU A 194 17.05 12.81 -18.64
CA GLU A 194 17.40 14.19 -19.01
C GLU A 194 17.72 14.32 -20.50
N ARG A 195 18.34 13.31 -21.11
CA ARG A 195 18.72 13.34 -22.53
C ARG A 195 17.56 13.14 -23.50
N LEU A 196 16.52 12.42 -23.06
CA LEU A 196 15.35 12.08 -23.87
C LEU A 196 14.14 12.95 -23.51
N GLU A 197 14.28 13.77 -22.46
CA GLU A 197 13.23 14.63 -21.91
C GLU A 197 11.91 13.89 -21.61
N THR A 198 12.01 12.63 -21.18
CA THR A 198 10.85 11.76 -20.91
C THR A 198 10.97 11.00 -19.59
N TRP A 199 9.85 10.56 -19.04
CA TRP A 199 9.84 9.57 -17.96
C TRP A 199 10.07 8.18 -18.53
N ALA A 200 10.75 7.33 -17.76
CA ALA A 200 10.92 5.92 -18.07
C ALA A 200 10.76 5.07 -16.81
N GLU A 201 10.19 3.89 -16.98
CA GLU A 201 10.05 2.88 -15.96
C GLU A 201 11.39 2.21 -15.66
N PHE A 202 11.58 1.82 -14.41
CA PHE A 202 12.71 1.02 -13.99
C PHE A 202 12.34 0.09 -12.84
N SER A 203 13.09 -0.99 -12.71
CA SER A 203 13.01 -1.89 -11.56
C SER A 203 14.39 -2.46 -11.25
N ILE A 204 14.79 -2.32 -9.98
CA ILE A 204 16.04 -2.87 -9.45
C ILE A 204 15.66 -3.79 -8.30
N LEU A 205 15.93 -5.09 -8.47
CA LEU A 205 15.66 -6.12 -7.47
C LEU A 205 16.98 -6.77 -7.06
N SER A 206 17.27 -6.80 -5.77
CA SER A 206 18.51 -7.36 -5.24
C SER A 206 18.26 -8.29 -4.06
N ARG A 207 19.06 -9.34 -3.98
CA ARG A 207 19.05 -10.32 -2.88
C ARG A 207 20.48 -10.65 -2.49
N GLY A 208 20.71 -10.98 -1.22
CA GLY A 208 21.99 -11.45 -0.71
C GLY A 208 22.98 -10.35 -0.34
N MET A 209 22.53 -9.09 -0.24
CA MET A 209 23.37 -7.95 0.10
C MET A 209 22.87 -7.22 1.35
N PRO A 210 23.76 -6.58 2.13
CA PRO A 210 23.37 -5.63 3.15
C PRO A 210 22.57 -4.47 2.54
N LYS A 211 21.53 -4.03 3.25
CA LYS A 211 20.65 -2.92 2.81
C LYS A 211 21.42 -1.67 2.41
N ALA A 212 22.46 -1.29 3.18
CA ALA A 212 23.25 -0.11 2.91
C ALA A 212 23.94 -0.18 1.53
N THR A 213 24.55 -1.32 1.22
CA THR A 213 25.20 -1.57 -0.08
C THR A 213 24.17 -1.57 -1.21
N ALA A 214 23.07 -2.31 -1.06
CA ALA A 214 22.06 -2.42 -2.09
C ALA A 214 21.40 -1.06 -2.41
N SER A 215 21.03 -0.29 -1.39
CA SER A 215 20.44 1.05 -1.58
C SER A 215 21.42 2.06 -2.19
N ALA A 216 22.72 1.95 -1.90
CA ALA A 216 23.73 2.78 -2.57
C ALA A 216 23.88 2.42 -4.06
N LEU A 217 23.79 1.14 -4.42
CA LEU A 217 23.80 0.68 -5.81
C LEU A 217 22.53 1.12 -6.55
N GLU A 218 21.35 0.93 -5.94
CA GLU A 218 20.08 1.44 -6.47
C GLU A 218 20.18 2.95 -6.79
N ASP A 219 20.68 3.74 -5.84
CA ASP A 219 20.81 5.19 -6.00
C ASP A 219 21.80 5.56 -7.12
N ARG A 220 22.88 4.79 -7.30
CA ARG A 220 23.86 5.01 -8.36
C ARG A 220 23.28 4.66 -9.73
N ILE A 221 22.59 3.54 -9.85
CA ILE A 221 21.92 3.10 -11.08
C ILE A 221 20.90 4.14 -11.52
N VAL A 222 20.02 4.61 -10.61
CA VAL A 222 19.01 5.62 -10.95
C VAL A 222 19.63 6.93 -11.45
N ARG A 223 20.74 7.39 -10.85
CA ARG A 223 21.46 8.57 -11.36
C ARG A 223 22.07 8.34 -12.74
N ILE A 224 22.58 7.14 -13.02
CA ILE A 224 23.09 6.78 -14.34
C ILE A 224 21.95 6.80 -15.36
N LEU A 225 20.80 6.19 -15.04
CA LEU A 225 19.62 6.21 -15.90
C LEU A 225 19.22 7.65 -16.23
N GLN A 226 19.00 8.49 -15.22
CA GLN A 226 18.59 9.89 -15.41
C GLN A 226 19.53 10.65 -16.36
N ASN A 227 20.85 10.48 -16.22
CA ASN A 227 21.82 11.33 -16.91
C ASN A 227 22.35 10.75 -18.23
N HIS A 228 22.28 9.43 -18.42
CA HIS A 228 23.02 8.74 -19.47
C HIS A 228 22.20 7.75 -20.31
N ALA A 229 20.96 7.43 -19.94
CA ALA A 229 20.09 6.64 -20.79
C ALA A 229 19.88 7.33 -22.14
N ARG A 230 19.78 6.52 -23.19
CA ARG A 230 19.60 6.94 -24.60
C ARG A 230 18.49 6.13 -25.22
#